data_AF-A0A838U7T7-F1
#
_entry.id   AF-A0A838U7T7-F1
#
_cell.length_a   1.000
_cell.length_b   1.000
_cell.length_c   1.000
_cell.angle_alpha   90.00
_cell.angle_beta   90.00
_cell.angle_gamma   90.00
#
_symmetry.space_group_name_H-M   'P 1'
#
loop_
_entity.id
_entity.type
_entity.pdbx_description
1 polymer ?
#
loop_
_entity_poly.entity_id
_entity_poly.type
_entity_poly.pdbx_seq_one_letter_code
_entity_poly.pdbx_strand_id
1 'polypeptide(L)' 'MRLEPSPSRRISGRTFNRRDGAWYDAAFRGQPTTDVKRGTDAFRKLDGTLRNIANSLDGVVVVVWKARAYRIQ' A
#
# COMPACT_ATOMS: atom_id res chain seq x y z
N MET A 1 -12.67 25.69 6.10
CA MET A 1 -11.75 24.54 5.97
C MET A 1 -11.58 24.27 4.49
N ARG A 2 -10.38 24.43 3.90
CA ARG A 2 -10.11 23.97 2.53
C ARG A 2 -9.80 22.48 2.62
N LEU A 3 -10.59 21.65 1.93
CA LEU A 3 -10.22 20.26 1.69
C LEU A 3 -9.12 20.30 0.61
N GLU A 4 -7.86 20.33 1.03
CA GLU A 4 -6.77 20.04 0.11
C GLU A 4 -6.96 18.61 -0.40
N PRO A 5 -6.90 18.37 -1.72
CA PRO A 5 -7.04 17.02 -2.24
C PRO A 5 -5.94 16.14 -1.63
N SER A 6 -6.35 14.99 -1.07
CA SER A 6 -5.42 14.03 -0.52
C SER A 6 -4.37 13.63 -1.56
N PRO A 7 -3.07 13.57 -1.21
CA PRO A 7 -2.02 13.20 -2.15
C PRO A 7 -2.33 11.86 -2.85
N SER A 8 -2.12 11.81 -4.16
CA SER A 8 -2.21 10.59 -4.95
C SER A 8 -0.88 10.28 -5.65
N ARG A 9 -0.56 9.00 -5.82
CA ARG A 9 0.64 8.52 -6.52
C ARG A 9 0.31 7.33 -7.42
N ARG A 10 0.94 7.26 -8.59
CA ARG A 10 0.81 6.11 -9.51
C ARG A 10 2.10 5.31 -9.53
N ILE A 11 2.06 4.06 -9.08
CA ILE A 11 3.23 3.16 -8.96
C ILE A 11 2.86 1.82 -9.58
N SER A 12 3.70 1.30 -10.48
CA SER A 12 3.50 0.00 -11.13
C SER A 12 2.09 -0.18 -11.72
N GLY A 13 1.54 0.88 -12.34
CA GLY A 13 0.21 0.87 -12.96
C GLY A 13 -0.98 1.02 -12.00
N ARG A 14 -0.73 1.17 -10.69
CA ARG A 14 -1.76 1.31 -9.64
C ARG A 14 -1.80 2.71 -9.07
N THR A 15 -2.99 3.16 -8.70
CA THR A 15 -3.21 4.45 -8.03
C THR A 15 -3.29 4.24 -6.52
N PHE A 16 -2.57 5.07 -5.77
CA PHE A 16 -2.60 5.10 -4.30
C PHE A 16 -3.05 6.48 -3.84
N ASN A 17 -3.88 6.51 -2.80
CA ASN A 17 -4.34 7.75 -2.16
C ASN A 17 -3.89 7.75 -0.70
N ARG A 18 -3.35 8.88 -0.24
CA ARG A 18 -2.95 9.04 1.17
C ARG A 18 -4.19 9.33 2.02
N ARG A 19 -4.40 8.54 3.08
CA ARG A 19 -5.49 8.72 4.06
C ARG A 19 -4.94 8.39 5.44
N ASP A 20 -5.16 9.26 6.42
CA ASP A 20 -4.77 9.02 7.82
C ASP A 20 -3.33 8.53 8.00
N GLY A 21 -2.40 9.10 7.23
CA GLY A 21 -0.99 8.74 7.31
C GLY A 21 -0.59 7.42 6.61
N ALA A 22 -1.50 6.74 5.92
CA ALA A 22 -1.22 5.54 5.12
C ALA A 22 -1.58 5.71 3.65
N TRP A 23 -0.89 4.99 2.76
CA TRP A 23 -1.21 4.90 1.34
C TRP A 23 -2.16 3.75 1.09
N TYR A 24 -3.31 4.03 0.50
CA TYR A 24 -4.29 3.00 0.13
C TYR A 24 -4.39 2.87 -1.37
N ASP A 25 -4.24 1.64 -1.85
CA ASP A 25 -4.56 1.28 -3.22
C ASP A 25 -6.01 1.64 -3.54
N ALA A 26 -6.23 2.25 -4.70
CA ALA A 26 -7.55 2.60 -5.20
C ALA A 26 -8.48 1.39 -5.38
N ALA A 27 -7.98 0.15 -5.35
CA ALA A 27 -8.76 -1.08 -5.32
C ALA A 27 -9.15 -1.55 -3.89
N PHE A 28 -8.60 -0.95 -2.84
CA PHE A 28 -8.96 -1.29 -1.46
C PHE A 28 -10.39 -0.83 -1.13
N ARG A 29 -11.18 -1.72 -0.56
CA ARG A 29 -12.60 -1.53 -0.22
C ARG A 29 -12.91 -1.88 1.23
N GLY A 30 -11.89 -2.01 2.09
CA GLY A 30 -12.06 -2.43 3.49
C GLY A 30 -11.88 -3.93 3.73
N GLN A 31 -11.22 -4.65 2.80
CA GLN A 31 -10.92 -6.07 3.00
C GLN A 31 -10.02 -6.27 4.24
N PRO A 32 -10.11 -7.42 4.94
CA PRO A 32 -9.14 -7.79 5.97
C PRO A 32 -7.71 -7.74 5.43
N THR A 33 -6.79 -7.19 6.22
CA THR A 33 -5.40 -7.03 5.82
C THR A 33 -4.49 -8.08 6.44
N THR A 34 -3.55 -8.58 5.65
CA THR A 34 -2.37 -9.30 6.18
C THR A 34 -1.29 -8.29 6.53
N ASP A 35 -0.94 -8.18 7.81
CA ASP A 35 0.16 -7.32 8.26
C ASP A 35 1.52 -7.90 7.88
N VAL A 36 2.36 -7.08 7.26
CA VAL A 36 3.74 -7.43 6.91
C VAL A 36 4.67 -6.28 7.28
N LYS A 37 5.75 -6.57 8.00
CA LYS A 37 6.76 -5.57 8.34
C LYS A 37 7.90 -5.57 7.33
N ARG A 38 8.31 -4.39 6.83
CA ARG A 38 9.51 -4.24 6.00
C ARG A 38 10.73 -4.82 6.72
N GLY A 39 11.67 -5.37 5.95
CA GLY A 39 12.90 -5.98 6.49
C GLY A 39 12.72 -7.36 7.13
N THR A 40 11.50 -7.91 7.21
CA THR A 40 11.26 -9.28 7.68
C THR A 40 11.31 -10.29 6.54
N ASP A 41 11.43 -11.58 6.88
CA ASP A 41 11.38 -12.66 5.88
C ASP A 41 10.02 -12.77 5.20
N ALA A 42 8.93 -12.45 5.93
CA ALA A 42 7.61 -12.35 5.33
C ALA A 42 7.58 -11.30 4.21
N PHE A 43 8.23 -10.15 4.42
CA PHE A 43 8.38 -9.13 3.38
C PHE A 43 9.24 -9.62 2.22
N ARG A 44 10.39 -10.25 2.49
CA ARG A 44 11.30 -10.77 1.44
C ARG A 44 10.64 -11.80 0.52
N LYS A 45 9.68 -12.58 1.07
CA LYS A 45 8.89 -13.59 0.34
C LYS A 45 7.75 -13.01 -0.50
N LEU A 46 7.44 -11.72 -0.39
CA LEU A 46 6.44 -11.08 -1.23
C LEU A 46 6.89 -11.02 -2.70
N ASP A 47 5.91 -10.98 -3.59
CA ASP A 47 6.09 -10.71 -5.01
C ASP A 47 6.99 -9.47 -5.23
N GLY A 48 7.89 -9.53 -6.22
CA GLY A 48 8.85 -8.44 -6.48
C GLY A 48 8.18 -7.09 -6.75
N THR A 49 7.05 -7.09 -7.47
CA THR A 49 6.29 -5.87 -7.75
C THR A 49 5.63 -5.33 -6.48
N LEU A 50 5.13 -6.22 -5.63
CA LEU A 50 4.53 -5.84 -4.35
C LEU A 50 5.56 -5.20 -3.40
N ARG A 51 6.79 -5.76 -3.35
CA ARG A 51 7.91 -5.16 -2.62
C ARG A 51 8.31 -3.79 -3.20
N ASN A 52 8.36 -3.66 -4.52
CA ASN A 52 8.69 -2.40 -5.18
C ASN A 52 7.68 -1.28 -4.84
N ILE A 53 6.39 -1.58 -4.90
CA ILE A 53 5.31 -0.67 -4.47
C ILE A 53 5.53 -0.21 -3.03
N ALA A 54 5.76 -1.15 -2.11
CA ALA A 54 5.96 -0.84 -0.70
C ALA A 54 7.21 0.01 -0.46
N ASN A 55 8.28 -0.17 -1.23
CA ASN A 55 9.50 0.62 -1.09
C ASN A 55 9.42 2.00 -1.78
N SER A 56 8.52 2.18 -2.74
CA SER A 56 8.32 3.45 -3.47
C SER A 56 7.45 4.46 -2.71
N LEU A 57 6.84 4.03 -1.60
CA LEU A 57 5.89 4.80 -0.82
C LEU A 57 6.31 4.78 0.65
N ASP A 58 6.58 5.95 1.22
CA ASP A 58 6.94 6.07 2.62
C ASP A 58 5.76 5.77 3.56
N GLY A 59 6.06 5.20 4.72
CA GLY A 59 5.07 4.88 5.76
C GLY A 59 4.29 3.61 5.46
N VAL A 60 3.06 3.53 5.97
CA VAL A 60 2.19 2.37 5.81
C VAL A 60 1.59 2.31 4.41
N VAL A 61 1.60 1.14 3.78
CA VAL A 61 1.01 0.90 2.45
C VAL A 61 0.00 -0.24 2.54
N VAL A 62 -1.26 0.05 2.20
CA VAL A 62 -2.34 -0.92 2.05
C VAL A 62 -2.57 -1.18 0.57
N VAL A 63 -2.29 -2.41 0.13
CA VAL A 63 -2.27 -2.79 -1.29
C VAL A 63 -3.03 -4.07 -1.54
N VAL A 64 -3.87 -4.08 -2.58
CA VAL A 64 -4.67 -5.25 -2.97
C VAL A 64 -3.91 -6.06 -4.02
N TRP A 65 -3.42 -7.24 -3.66
CA TRP A 65 -2.61 -8.10 -4.51
C TRP A 65 -3.19 -9.51 -4.58
N LYS A 66 -3.45 -10.02 -5.80
CA LYS A 66 -3.98 -11.37 -6.05
C LYS A 66 -5.14 -11.75 -5.09
N ALA A 67 -6.17 -10.91 -5.05
CA ALA A 67 -7.37 -11.03 -4.20
C ALA A 67 -7.17 -10.86 -2.68
N ARG A 68 -5.96 -10.50 -2.20
CA ARG A 68 -5.69 -10.24 -0.77
C ARG A 68 -5.27 -8.79 -0.54
N ALA A 69 -5.61 -8.20 0.59
CA ALA A 69 -5.07 -6.92 1.00
C ALA A 69 -3.88 -7.12 1.95
N TYR A 70 -2.79 -6.42 1.70
CA TYR A 70 -1.61 -6.40 2.55
C TYR A 70 -1.45 -5.03 3.18
N ARG A 71 -1.18 -4.97 4.49
CA ARG A 71 -0.79 -3.76 5.20
C ARG A 71 0.70 -3.85 5.51
N ILE A 72 1.49 -3.11 4.75
CA ILE A 72 2.95 -3.14 4.80
C ILE A 72 3.45 -1.92 5.57
N GLN A 73 4.27 -2.13 6.60
CA GLN A 73 4.82 -1.07 7.46
C GLN A 73 6.33 -1.23 7.64
#